data_AF-A0A3M4WG82-F1
#
_entry.id   AF-A0A3M4WG82-F1
#
_cell.length_a   1.000
_cell.length_b   1.000
_cell.length_c   1.000
_cell.angle_alpha   90.00
_cell.angle_beta   90.00
_cell.angle_gamma   90.00
#
_symmetry.space_group_name_H-M   'P 1'
#
loop_
_entity.id
_entity.type
_entity.pdbx_description
1 polymer ?
#
loop_
_entity_poly.entity_id
_entity_poly.type
_entity_poly.pdbx_seq_one_letter_code
_entity_poly.pdbx_strand_id
1 'polypeptide(L)'
;MLKERLKTELGLESLITIGDRFWDDYVYCEMTKESVENELNSTNIFEPIKAHVWLTLSDGTILDCTAEAHADIIFGRGEHPAHQCIMIVSPNKAEDAKTGYHRPVLVGSGFLEKTGMVQIVLD
;
A
#
# COMPACT_ATOMS: atom_id res chain seq x y z
N MET A 1 -1.90 9.02 -13.11
CA MET A 1 -1.09 9.54 -11.97
C MET A 1 -0.14 8.46 -11.43
N LEU A 2 1.08 8.84 -11.02
CA LEU A 2 2.27 8.04 -10.61
C LEU A 2 2.59 6.76 -11.41
N LYS A 3 1.74 5.73 -11.38
CA LYS A 3 1.90 4.49 -12.17
C LYS A 3 2.11 4.79 -13.67
N GLU A 4 1.31 5.70 -14.23
CA GLU A 4 1.50 6.14 -15.62
C GLU A 4 2.82 6.86 -15.83
N ARG A 5 3.26 7.70 -14.89
CA ARG A 5 4.55 8.41 -15.00
C ARG A 5 5.74 7.46 -14.92
N LEU A 6 5.68 6.45 -14.04
CA LEU A 6 6.67 5.37 -13.98
C LEU A 6 6.80 4.68 -15.34
N LYS A 7 5.66 4.41 -15.99
CA LYS A 7 5.64 3.78 -17.31
C LYS A 7 6.13 4.71 -18.42
N THR A 8 5.61 5.93 -18.52
CA THR A 8 5.88 6.82 -19.66
C THR A 8 7.24 7.51 -19.57
N GLU A 9 7.72 7.84 -18.37
CA GLU A 9 8.98 8.58 -18.19
C GLU A 9 10.16 7.64 -17.89
N LEU A 10 9.93 6.51 -17.20
CA LEU A 10 11.00 5.60 -16.78
C LEU A 10 10.93 4.22 -17.45
N GLY A 11 9.88 3.92 -18.21
CA GLY A 11 9.69 2.60 -18.83
C GLY A 11 9.41 1.48 -17.80
N LEU A 12 8.98 1.84 -16.59
CA LEU A 12 8.77 0.90 -15.50
C LEU A 12 7.29 0.50 -15.40
N GLU A 13 7.05 -0.80 -15.52
CA GLU A 13 5.74 -1.38 -15.22
C GLU A 13 5.57 -1.52 -13.71
N SER A 14 4.34 -1.30 -13.24
CA SER A 14 3.98 -1.43 -11.83
C SER A 14 2.57 -1.95 -11.64
N LEU A 15 2.37 -2.66 -10.53
CA LEU A 15 1.08 -3.18 -10.10
C LEU A 15 0.69 -2.51 -8.78
N ILE A 16 -0.61 -2.28 -8.61
CA ILE A 16 -1.15 -1.94 -7.29
C ILE A 16 -1.06 -3.20 -6.44
N THR A 17 -0.58 -3.05 -5.22
CA THR A 17 -0.52 -4.13 -4.24
C THR A 17 -1.19 -3.66 -2.96
N ILE A 18 -1.98 -4.57 -2.39
CA ILE A 18 -2.73 -4.33 -1.16
C ILE A 18 -2.26 -5.36 -0.16
N GLY A 19 -2.06 -4.92 1.07
CA GLY A 19 -1.69 -5.80 2.16
C GLY A 19 -1.51 -5.00 3.43
N ASP A 20 -0.55 -5.41 4.23
CA ASP A 20 -0.27 -4.80 5.52
C ASP A 20 1.23 -4.58 5.74
N ARG A 21 1.57 -3.85 6.80
CA ARG A 21 2.95 -3.83 7.32
C ARG A 21 2.99 -4.51 8.67
N PHE A 22 3.97 -5.39 8.85
CA PHE A 22 4.11 -6.23 10.02
C PHE A 22 5.35 -5.86 10.82
N TRP A 23 5.16 -5.69 12.13
CA TRP A 23 6.18 -5.63 13.17
C TRP A 23 5.94 -6.72 14.21
N ASP A 24 6.93 -7.01 15.06
CA ASP A 24 6.84 -8.05 16.10
C ASP A 24 5.65 -7.86 17.06
N ASP A 25 5.22 -6.62 17.29
CA ASP A 25 4.20 -6.23 18.26
C ASP A 25 2.98 -5.52 17.64
N TYR A 26 2.98 -5.27 16.34
CA TYR A 26 1.98 -4.44 15.67
C TYR A 26 1.81 -4.78 14.19
N VAL A 27 0.57 -4.72 13.69
CA VAL A 27 0.28 -4.80 12.26
C VAL A 27 -0.46 -3.54 11.82
N TYR A 28 0.17 -2.79 10.94
CA TYR A 28 -0.44 -1.60 10.33
C TYR A 28 -1.35 -2.01 9.19
N CYS A 29 -2.61 -1.58 9.27
CA CYS A 29 -3.66 -1.93 8.31
C CYS A 29 -3.77 -3.44 8.10
N GLU A 30 -3.96 -4.20 9.17
CA GLU A 30 -4.02 -5.67 9.13
C GLU A 30 -5.01 -6.19 8.07
N MET A 31 -4.49 -7.02 7.15
CA MET A 31 -5.25 -7.60 6.05
C MET A 31 -5.36 -9.12 6.20
N THR A 32 -6.39 -9.57 6.92
CA THR A 32 -6.77 -10.99 6.99
C THR A 32 -7.78 -11.31 5.89
N LYS A 33 -8.02 -12.60 5.64
CA LYS A 33 -9.10 -13.02 4.75
C LYS A 33 -10.45 -12.45 5.19
N GLU A 34 -10.71 -12.46 6.49
CA GLU A 34 -11.95 -11.94 7.07
C GLU A 34 -12.05 -10.41 6.89
N SER A 35 -10.96 -9.65 7.11
CA SER A 35 -11.00 -8.20 6.92
C SER A 35 -11.21 -7.83 5.44
N VAL A 36 -10.58 -8.55 4.51
CA VAL A 36 -10.82 -8.41 3.06
C VAL A 36 -12.29 -8.67 2.71
N GLU A 37 -12.86 -9.77 3.20
CA GLU A 37 -14.26 -10.11 2.94
C GLU A 37 -15.21 -9.07 3.53
N ASN A 38 -14.93 -8.56 4.72
CA ASN A 38 -15.73 -7.52 5.36
C ASN A 38 -15.70 -6.21 4.57
N GLU A 39 -14.53 -5.75 4.13
CA GLU A 39 -14.37 -4.56 3.29
C GLU A 39 -15.13 -4.70 1.96
N LEU A 40 -15.12 -5.91 1.36
CA LEU A 40 -15.83 -6.18 0.10
C LEU A 40 -17.36 -6.27 0.27
N ASN A 41 -17.85 -6.69 1.44
CA ASN A 41 -19.28 -6.90 1.70
C ASN A 41 -19.97 -5.69 2.35
N SER A 42 -19.20 -4.81 3.02
CA SER A 42 -19.71 -3.65 3.75
C SER A 42 -19.16 -2.34 3.19
N THR A 43 -19.11 -2.22 1.86
CA THR A 43 -18.51 -1.10 1.17
C THR A 43 -19.18 0.23 1.54
N ASN A 44 -18.42 1.14 2.16
CA ASN A 44 -18.81 2.53 2.36
C ASN A 44 -17.82 3.45 1.63
N ILE A 45 -18.23 4.00 0.49
CA ILE A 45 -17.37 4.86 -0.34
C ILE A 45 -16.98 6.18 0.33
N PHE A 46 -17.64 6.55 1.43
CA PHE A 46 -17.34 7.75 2.20
C PHE A 46 -16.35 7.51 3.34
N GLU A 47 -16.00 6.24 3.60
CA GLU A 47 -15.00 5.87 4.60
C GLU A 47 -13.71 5.38 3.93
N PRO A 48 -12.53 5.67 4.50
CA PRO A 48 -11.28 5.09 4.01
C PRO A 48 -11.30 3.56 4.16
N ILE A 49 -10.78 2.86 3.16
CA ILE A 49 -10.50 1.42 3.28
C ILE A 49 -9.47 1.15 4.38
N LYS A 50 -9.64 0.05 5.10
CA LYS A 50 -8.70 -0.40 6.13
C LYS A 50 -7.63 -1.31 5.55
N ALA A 51 -6.98 -0.86 4.47
CA ALA A 51 -5.93 -1.61 3.80
C ALA A 51 -4.74 -0.71 3.48
N HIS A 52 -3.54 -1.26 3.54
CA HIS A 52 -2.35 -0.55 3.07
C HIS A 52 -2.15 -0.80 1.58
N VAL A 53 -1.81 0.25 0.83
CA VAL A 53 -1.74 0.21 -0.64
C VAL A 53 -0.41 0.79 -1.11
N TRP A 54 0.28 0.06 -1.98
CA TRP A 54 1.54 0.50 -2.58
C TRP A 54 1.65 0.08 -4.05
N LEU A 55 2.73 0.51 -4.71
CA LEU A 55 3.09 0.04 -6.03
C LEU A 55 4.22 -0.98 -5.93
N THR A 56 4.04 -2.14 -6.57
CA THR A 56 5.11 -3.12 -6.76
C THR A 56 5.58 -3.04 -8.21
N LEU A 57 6.87 -2.77 -8.40
CA LEU A 57 7.49 -2.73 -9.73
C LEU A 57 7.71 -4.15 -10.28
N SER A 58 7.98 -4.26 -11.58
CA SER A 58 8.18 -5.55 -12.25
C SER A 58 9.34 -6.39 -11.70
N ASP A 59 10.32 -5.76 -11.05
CA ASP A 59 11.45 -6.43 -10.39
C ASP A 59 11.17 -6.80 -8.92
N GLY A 60 9.97 -6.49 -8.41
CA GLY A 60 9.57 -6.70 -7.02
C GLY A 60 9.92 -5.54 -6.08
N THR A 61 10.52 -4.45 -6.57
CA THR A 61 10.72 -3.24 -5.78
C THR A 61 9.38 -2.70 -5.29
N ILE A 62 9.29 -2.35 -4.01
CA ILE A 62 8.12 -1.68 -3.43
C ILE A 62 8.36 -0.18 -3.46
N LEU A 63 7.38 0.54 -3.99
CA LEU A 63 7.27 1.99 -3.90
C LEU A 63 6.01 2.35 -3.14
N ASP A 64 6.20 2.98 -1.99
CA ASP A 64 5.16 3.23 -1.00
C ASP A 64 5.16 4.70 -0.59
N CYS A 65 4.01 5.34 -0.66
CA CYS A 65 3.87 6.78 -0.43
C CYS A 65 3.26 7.13 0.93
N THR A 66 3.05 6.17 1.83
CA THR A 66 2.39 6.42 3.13
C THR A 66 3.09 5.75 4.30
N ALA A 67 3.82 4.64 4.08
CA ALA A 67 4.44 3.89 5.16
C ALA A 67 5.53 4.65 5.93
N GLU A 68 6.31 5.52 5.28
CA GLU A 68 7.37 6.27 5.98
C GLU A 68 6.75 7.30 6.94
N ALA A 69 5.71 8.02 6.52
CA ALA A 69 4.99 8.95 7.39
C ALA A 69 4.40 8.24 8.62
N HIS A 70 3.88 7.03 8.44
CA HIS A 70 3.38 6.22 9.55
C HIS A 70 4.51 5.76 10.48
N ALA A 71 5.64 5.33 9.91
CA ALA A 71 6.82 4.93 10.67
C ALA A 71 7.40 6.10 11.48
N ASP A 72 7.44 7.31 10.92
CA ASP A 72 7.94 8.49 11.62
C ASP A 72 7.14 8.83 12.88
N ILE A 73 5.81 8.61 12.85
CA ILE A 73 4.95 8.74 14.02
C ILE A 73 5.28 7.65 15.06
N ILE A 74 5.36 6.38 14.63
CA ILE A 74 5.66 5.25 15.54
C ILE A 74 7.02 5.44 16.22
N PHE A 75 8.03 5.85 15.46
CA PHE A 75 9.41 5.98 15.94
C PHE A 75 9.71 7.35 16.55
N GLY A 76 8.72 8.22 16.69
CA GLY A 76 8.89 9.55 17.30
C GLY A 76 9.83 10.49 16.54
N ARG A 77 9.93 10.32 15.21
CA ARG A 77 10.77 11.14 14.33
C ARG A 77 10.09 12.44 13.90
N GLY A 78 8.76 12.50 13.97
CA GLY A 78 7.96 13.68 13.67
C GLY A 78 6.66 13.33 12.93
N GLU A 79 5.83 14.34 12.69
CA GLU A 79 4.65 14.22 11.82
C GLU A 79 4.99 14.86 10.47
N HIS A 80 5.09 14.01 9.44
CA HIS A 80 5.42 14.44 8.08
C HIS A 80 4.22 14.23 7.15
N PRO A 81 3.95 15.15 6.21
CA PRO A 81 2.85 14.98 5.26
C PRO A 81 3.07 13.73 4.40
N ALA A 82 2.12 12.79 4.43
CA ALA A 82 2.23 11.51 3.71
C ALA A 82 2.56 11.68 2.23
N HIS A 83 1.95 12.66 1.55
CA HIS A 83 2.22 12.93 0.13
C HIS A 83 3.66 13.38 -0.20
N GLN A 84 4.48 13.69 0.81
CA GLN A 84 5.90 14.04 0.66
C GLN A 84 6.84 12.88 1.07
N CYS A 85 6.26 11.77 1.54
CA CYS A 85 6.99 10.63 2.03
C CYS A 85 6.99 9.54 0.95
N ILE A 86 8.18 9.11 0.54
CA ILE A 86 8.35 8.00 -0.40
C ILE A 86 9.32 7.00 0.23
N MET A 87 8.85 5.78 0.40
CA MET A 87 9.66 4.63 0.79
C MET A 87 9.91 3.77 -0.43
N ILE A 88 11.18 3.43 -0.67
CA ILE A 88 11.60 2.49 -1.70
C ILE A 88 12.24 1.29 -1.00
N VAL A 89 11.71 0.10 -1.25
CA VAL A 89 12.24 -1.15 -0.69
C VAL A 89 12.74 -2.04 -1.80
N SER A 90 14.00 -2.44 -1.70
CA SER A 90 14.62 -3.39 -2.64
C SER A 90 13.93 -4.76 -2.55
N PRO A 91 13.73 -5.46 -3.68
CA PRO A 91 13.18 -6.83 -3.68
C PRO A 91 14.05 -7.82 -2.90
N ASN A 92 15.34 -7.50 -2.73
CA ASN A 92 16.29 -8.34 -2.01
C ASN A 92 16.44 -7.95 -0.52
N LYS A 93 15.69 -6.97 -0.04
CA LYS A 93 15.71 -6.61 1.39
C LYS A 93 15.09 -7.77 2.17
N ALA A 94 15.87 -8.34 3.08
CA ALA A 94 15.36 -9.37 3.99
C ALA A 94 14.22 -8.79 4.86
N GLU A 95 13.19 -9.59 5.05
CA GLU A 95 12.10 -9.28 5.99
C GLU A 95 12.66 -9.19 7.41
N ASP A 96 12.28 -8.15 8.14
CA ASP A 96 12.71 -7.91 9.51
C ASP A 96 11.56 -7.29 10.30
N ALA A 97 10.98 -8.07 11.20
CA ALA A 97 9.85 -7.65 12.02
C ALA A 97 10.21 -6.57 13.06
N LYS A 98 11.50 -6.31 13.34
CA LYS A 98 11.90 -5.22 14.23
C LYS A 98 11.82 -3.86 13.55
N THR A 99 12.16 -3.82 12.26
CA THR A 99 12.12 -2.59 11.44
C THR A 99 10.84 -2.48 10.60
N GLY A 100 10.06 -3.55 10.56
CA GLY A 100 8.80 -3.66 9.88
C GLY A 100 8.95 -4.00 8.40
N TYR A 101 8.15 -4.91 7.89
CA TYR A 101 8.16 -5.29 6.48
C TYR A 101 6.75 -5.38 5.89
N HIS A 102 6.67 -5.24 4.57
CA HIS A 102 5.41 -5.29 3.82
C HIS A 102 5.02 -6.74 3.56
N ARG A 103 3.76 -7.09 3.83
CA ARG A 103 3.20 -8.39 3.47
C ARG A 103 2.12 -8.21 2.41
N PRO A 104 2.40 -8.56 1.14
CA PRO A 104 1.41 -8.47 0.07
C PRO A 104 0.30 -9.51 0.27
N VAL A 105 -0.96 -9.10 0.10
CA VAL A 105 -2.13 -9.98 0.20
C VAL A 105 -2.86 -10.08 -1.13
N LEU A 106 -3.11 -8.94 -1.80
CA LEU A 106 -3.77 -8.87 -3.09
C LEU A 106 -2.92 -8.05 -4.09
N VAL A 107 -3.05 -8.38 -5.37
CA VAL A 107 -2.39 -7.67 -6.47
C VAL A 107 -3.43 -7.26 -7.50
N GLY A 108 -3.29 -6.04 -8.02
CA GLY A 108 -4.21 -5.42 -8.96
C GLY A 108 -5.17 -4.42 -8.31
N SER A 109 -5.99 -3.78 -9.14
CA SER A 109 -6.95 -2.73 -8.73
C SER A 109 -8.31 -3.27 -8.30
N GLY A 110 -8.62 -4.55 -8.55
CA GLY A 110 -9.98 -5.08 -8.42
C GLY A 110 -10.59 -4.95 -7.01
N PHE A 111 -9.78 -5.01 -5.94
CA PHE A 111 -10.27 -4.73 -4.59
C PHE A 111 -10.65 -3.26 -4.40
N LEU A 112 -9.83 -2.33 -4.89
CA LEU A 112 -10.11 -0.89 -4.82
C LEU A 112 -11.33 -0.50 -5.66
N GLU A 113 -11.51 -1.16 -6.81
CA GLU A 113 -12.67 -0.97 -7.68
C GLU A 113 -13.96 -1.47 -6.99
N LYS A 114 -13.92 -2.69 -6.41
CA LYS A 114 -15.09 -3.27 -5.71
C LYS A 114 -15.46 -2.54 -4.42
N THR A 115 -14.48 -1.95 -3.75
CA THR A 115 -14.70 -1.08 -2.59
C THR A 115 -15.07 0.35 -2.98
N GLY A 116 -15.12 0.68 -4.27
CA GLY A 116 -15.47 2.01 -4.77
C GLY A 116 -14.43 3.10 -4.48
N MET A 117 -13.25 2.72 -4.01
CA MET A 117 -12.11 3.64 -3.76
C MET A 117 -11.48 4.14 -5.06
N VAL A 118 -11.51 3.30 -6.10
CA VAL A 118 -11.20 3.71 -7.46
C VAL A 118 -12.51 3.70 -8.23
N GLN A 119 -12.98 4.89 -8.59
CA GLN A 119 -14.11 5.05 -9.48
C GLN A 119 -13.57 5.15 -10.90
N ILE A 120 -13.84 4.13 -11.72
CA ILE A 120 -13.61 4.23 -13.16
C ILE A 120 -14.69 5.17 -13.69
N VAL A 121 -14.30 6.41 -14.00
CA VAL A 121 -15.13 7.28 -14.83
C VAL A 121 -15.11 6.67 -16.22
N LEU A 122 -16.22 6.06 -16.61
CA LEU A 122 -16.43 5.61 -17.98
C LEU A 122 -16.80 6.85 -18.79
N ASP A 123 -15.89 7.27 -19.67
CA ASP A 123 -16.17 8.25 -20.73
C ASP A 123 -17.05 7.64 -21.82
#